data_AF-A0A4Y2T709-F1
#
_entry.id   AF-A0A4Y2T709-F1
#
_cell.length_a   1.000
_cell.length_b   1.000
_cell.length_c   1.000
_cell.angle_alpha   90.00
_cell.angle_beta   90.00
_cell.angle_gamma   90.00
#
_symmetry.space_group_name_H-M   'P 1'
#
loop_
_entity.id
_entity.type
_entity.pdbx_description
1 polymer ?
#
loop_
_entity_poly.entity_id
_entity_poly.type
_entity_poly.pdbx_seq_one_letter_code
_entity_poly.pdbx_strand_id
1 'polypeptide(L)'
;MSLQRFVGRRGLPRVIYSDNATTIHATNRELTENWRLLLASEVQRLYAEHGIAPNFIERAVWWGGWWRRMIGTVKGCLLKSIEKSCLEDESLSSVNRK
;
A
#
# COMPACT_ATOMS: atom_id res chain seq x y z
N MET A 1 0.49 2.07 -10.42
CA MET A 1 1.35 0.86 -10.23
C MET A 1 1.70 0.52 -8.77
N SER A 2 1.02 1.05 -7.75
CA SER A 2 1.29 0.69 -6.34
C SER A 2 0.60 -0.61 -5.91
N LEU A 3 -0.70 -0.76 -6.22
CA LEU A 3 -1.50 -1.93 -5.83
C LEU A 3 -0.97 -3.24 -6.45
N GLN A 4 -0.62 -3.23 -7.73
CA GLN A 4 -0.04 -4.40 -8.40
C GLN A 4 1.25 -4.90 -7.72
N ARG A 5 2.14 -3.99 -7.32
CA ARG A 5 3.38 -4.33 -6.59
C ARG A 5 3.08 -4.88 -5.21
N PHE A 6 2.05 -4.36 -4.53
CA PHE A 6 1.61 -4.89 -3.24
C PHE A 6 1.09 -6.31 -3.38
N VAL A 7 0.17 -6.55 -4.32
CA VAL A 7 -0.43 -7.85 -4.59
C VAL A 7 0.64 -8.89 -4.96
N GLY A 8 1.58 -8.52 -5.84
CA GLY A 8 2.67 -9.42 -6.22
C GLY A 8 3.60 -9.82 -5.06
N ARG A 9 3.67 -9.03 -3.99
CA ARG A 9 4.52 -9.33 -2.82
C ARG A 9 3.79 -9.95 -1.64
N ARG A 10 2.51 -9.61 -1.44
CA ARG A 10 1.74 -9.95 -0.23
C ARG A 10 0.51 -10.80 -0.53
N GLY A 11 0.21 -11.06 -1.79
CA GLY A 11 -1.04 -11.69 -2.22
C GLY A 11 -2.18 -10.67 -2.33
N LEU A 12 -3.30 -11.14 -2.86
CA LEU A 12 -4.49 -10.32 -3.08
C LEU A 12 -5.19 -10.04 -1.73
N PRO A 13 -5.36 -8.77 -1.32
CA PRO A 13 -6.08 -8.45 -0.10
C PRO A 13 -7.58 -8.67 -0.30
N ARG A 14 -8.25 -9.24 0.71
CA ARG A 14 -9.72 -9.38 0.71
C ARG A 14 -10.43 -8.03 0.91
N VAL A 15 -9.85 -7.14 1.73
CA VAL A 15 -10.41 -5.83 2.05
C VAL A 15 -9.33 -4.76 1.95
N ILE A 16 -9.65 -3.63 1.34
CA ILE A 16 -8.78 -2.44 1.31
C ILE A 16 -9.51 -1.29 2.00
N TYR A 17 -8.91 -0.76 3.07
CA TYR A 17 -9.40 0.43 3.74
C TYR A 17 -8.82 1.68 3.09
N SER A 18 -9.70 2.62 2.74
CA SER A 18 -9.32 3.87 2.09
C SER A 18 -10.15 5.04 2.61
N ASP A 19 -9.62 6.25 2.46
CA ASP A 19 -10.44 7.45 2.50
C ASP A 19 -11.26 7.61 1.21
N ASN A 20 -12.16 8.59 1.19
CA ASN A 20 -13.04 8.91 0.06
C ASN A 20 -12.30 9.68 -1.06
N ALA A 21 -11.03 9.37 -1.31
CA ALA A 21 -10.29 9.98 -2.41
C ALA A 21 -10.91 9.59 -3.76
N THR A 22 -11.13 10.58 -4.62
CA THR A 22 -11.77 10.40 -5.93
C THR A 22 -11.00 9.44 -6.84
N THR A 23 -9.68 9.45 -6.77
CA THR A 23 -8.80 8.53 -7.50
C THR A 23 -9.00 7.06 -7.12
N ILE A 24 -9.31 6.80 -5.85
CA ILE A 24 -9.53 5.44 -5.34
C ILE A 24 -10.93 4.97 -5.72
N HIS A 25 -11.93 5.86 -5.68
CA HIS A 25 -13.26 5.57 -6.24
C HIS A 25 -13.20 5.26 -7.74
N ALA A 26 -12.46 6.05 -8.52
CA ALA A 26 -12.26 5.81 -9.95
C ALA A 26 -11.60 4.45 -10.20
N THR A 27 -10.54 4.13 -9.47
CA THR A 27 -9.85 2.82 -9.57
C THR A 27 -10.78 1.66 -9.23
N ASN A 28 -11.60 1.78 -8.18
CA ASN A 28 -12.56 0.74 -7.81
C ASN A 28 -13.62 0.52 -8.90
N ARG A 29 -14.07 1.61 -9.53
CA ARG A 29 -15.01 1.54 -10.65
C ARG A 29 -14.40 0.81 -11.83
N GLU A 30 -13.18 1.18 -12.24
CA GLU A 30 -12.46 0.52 -13.33
C GLU A 30 -12.24 -0.96 -13.06
N LEU A 31 -11.85 -1.34 -11.83
CA LEU A 31 -11.71 -2.74 -11.43
C LEU A 31 -13.04 -3.50 -11.56
N THR A 32 -14.13 -2.91 -11.05
CA THR A 32 -15.46 -3.52 -11.11
C THR A 32 -15.94 -3.69 -12.55
N GLU A 33 -15.75 -2.68 -13.40
CA GLU A 33 -16.14 -2.70 -14.81
C GLU A 33 -15.33 -3.73 -15.59
N ASN A 34 -14.00 -3.72 -15.46
CA ASN A 34 -13.13 -4.69 -16.12
C ASN A 34 -13.48 -6.13 -15.73
N TRP A 35 -13.89 -6.37 -14.48
CA TRP A 35 -14.19 -7.71 -13.99
C TRP A 35 -15.53 -8.20 -14.53
N ARG A 36 -16.50 -7.29 -14.72
CA ARG A 36 -17.77 -7.60 -15.41
C ARG A 36 -17.56 -7.94 -16.88
N LEU A 37 -16.57 -7.32 -17.53
CA LEU A 37 -16.26 -7.54 -18.95
C LEU A 37 -15.56 -8.89 -19.19
N LEU A 38 -14.91 -9.46 -18.17
CA LEU A 38 -14.32 -10.80 -18.25
C LEU A 38 -15.45 -11.85 -18.16
N LEU A 39 -15.90 -12.31 -19.32
CA LEU A 39 -17.03 -13.26 -19.50
C LEU A 39 -16.73 -14.70 -19.05
N ALA A 40 -15.49 -15.01 -18.66
CA ALA A 40 -15.14 -16.35 -18.20
C ALA A 40 -15.77 -16.61 -16.81
N SER A 41 -16.67 -17.59 -16.75
CA SER A 41 -17.37 -18.00 -15.52
C SER A 41 -16.42 -18.32 -14.37
N GLU A 42 -15.25 -18.86 -14.66
CA GLU A 42 -14.21 -19.14 -13.69
C GLU A 42 -13.58 -17.87 -13.08
N VAL A 43 -13.37 -16.83 -13.90
CA VAL A 43 -12.85 -15.54 -13.44
C VAL A 43 -13.89 -14.81 -12.59
N GLN A 44 -15.18 -14.90 -12.96
CA GLN A 44 -16.27 -14.35 -12.15
C GLN A 44 -16.40 -15.05 -10.79
N ARG A 45 -16.28 -16.39 -10.76
CA ARG A 45 -16.26 -17.17 -9.51
C ARG A 45 -15.08 -16.78 -8.62
N LEU A 46 -13.87 -16.73 -9.20
CA LEU A 46 -12.67 -16.31 -8.46
C LEU A 46 -12.79 -14.89 -7.93
N TYR A 47 -13.44 -13.99 -8.65
CA TYR A 47 -13.73 -12.66 -8.12
C TYR A 47 -14.80 -12.66 -7.02
N ALA A 48 -15.84 -13.47 -7.12
CA ALA A 48 -16.82 -13.58 -6.04
C ALA A 48 -16.18 -14.13 -4.75
N GLU A 49 -15.22 -15.04 -4.88
CA GLU A 49 -14.52 -15.68 -3.76
C GLU A 49 -13.34 -14.85 -3.21
N HIS A 50 -12.59 -14.16 -4.08
CA HIS A 50 -11.34 -13.47 -3.76
C HIS A 50 -11.32 -11.98 -4.14
N GLY A 51 -12.46 -11.43 -4.56
CA GLY A 51 -12.56 -10.04 -4.97
C GLY A 51 -12.16 -9.07 -3.87
N ILE A 52 -11.49 -8.01 -4.28
CA ILE A 52 -11.13 -6.93 -3.38
C ILE A 52 -12.41 -6.17 -3.04
N ALA A 53 -12.80 -6.15 -1.77
CA ALA A 53 -13.88 -5.29 -1.28
C ALA A 53 -13.26 -4.01 -0.68
N PRO A 54 -13.31 -2.86 -1.38
CA PRO A 54 -12.87 -1.61 -0.78
C PRO A 54 -13.88 -1.16 0.28
N ASN A 55 -13.35 -0.76 1.42
CA ASN A 55 -14.09 -0.14 2.51
C ASN A 55 -13.69 1.34 2.57
N PHE A 56 -14.61 2.18 2.13
CA PHE A 56 -14.46 3.63 2.11
C PHE A 56 -14.90 4.19 3.45
N ILE A 57 -13.93 4.69 4.20
CA ILE A 57 -14.13 5.11 5.57
C ILE A 57 -14.50 6.59 5.60
N GLU A 58 -15.58 6.91 6.32
CA GLU A 58 -15.90 8.29 6.68
C GLU A 58 -14.80 8.94 7.55
N ARG A 59 -14.72 10.27 7.56
CA ARG A 59 -13.71 11.04 8.32
C ARG A 59 -13.93 10.92 9.84
N ALA A 60 -13.67 9.76 10.42
CA ALA A 60 -13.61 9.59 11.87
C ALA A 60 -12.19 9.91 12.37
N VAL A 61 -12.11 10.65 13.48
CA VAL A 61 -10.85 11.15 14.06
C VAL A 61 -9.86 10.01 14.37
N TRP A 62 -10.36 8.84 14.77
CA TRP A 62 -9.52 7.69 15.12
C TRP A 62 -8.79 7.09 13.92
N TRP A 63 -9.39 7.08 12.72
CA TRP A 63 -8.75 6.58 11.50
C TRP A 63 -7.56 7.46 11.09
N GLY A 64 -7.70 8.78 11.21
CA GLY A 64 -6.60 9.71 10.98
C GLY A 64 -5.44 9.49 11.95
N GLY A 65 -5.73 9.20 13.22
CA GLY A 65 -4.70 8.87 14.23
C GLY A 65 -3.99 7.54 13.97
N TRP A 66 -4.72 6.53 13.47
CA TRP A 66 -4.14 5.25 13.11
C TRP A 66 -3.20 5.36 11.89
N TRP A 67 -3.64 6.07 10.83
CA TRP A 67 -2.78 6.33 9.67
C TRP A 67 -1.54 7.14 9.99
N ARG A 68 -1.67 8.22 10.79
CA ARG A 68 -0.50 9.01 11.21
C ARG A 68 0.53 8.16 11.95
N ARG A 69 0.09 7.28 12.85
CA ARG A 69 1.00 6.38 13.59
C ARG A 69 1.72 5.42 12.65
N MET A 70 0.99 4.73 11.76
CA MET A 70 1.59 3.79 10.83
C MET A 70 2.63 4.45 9.91
N ILE A 71 2.28 5.60 9.32
CA ILE A 71 3.21 6.36 8.47
C ILE A 71 4.41 6.84 9.27
N GLY A 72 4.20 7.30 10.51
CA GLY A 72 5.25 7.72 11.42
C GLY A 72 6.26 6.61 11.70
N THR A 73 5.81 5.39 11.96
CA THR A 73 6.68 4.22 12.16
C THR A 73 7.54 3.95 10.92
N VAL A 74 6.93 3.90 9.74
CA VAL A 74 7.66 3.64 8.48
C VAL A 74 8.71 4.73 8.22
N LYS A 75 8.33 6.01 8.37
CA LYS A 75 9.27 7.13 8.21
C LYS A 75 10.41 7.07 9.23
N GLY A 76 10.10 6.80 10.48
CA GLY A 76 11.11 6.69 11.54
C GLY A 76 12.12 5.56 11.29
N CYS A 77 11.64 4.38 10.86
CA CYS A 77 12.53 3.28 10.48
C CYS A 77 13.40 3.63 9.26
N LEU A 78 12.81 4.25 8.23
CA LEU A 78 13.53 4.65 7.03
C LEU A 78 14.64 5.68 7.33
N LEU A 79 14.31 6.71 8.11
CA LEU A 79 15.27 7.75 8.51
C LEU A 79 16.44 7.13 9.28
N LYS A 80 16.16 6.27 10.27
CA LYS A 80 17.21 5.58 11.04
C LYS A 80 18.11 4.70 10.17
N SER A 81 17.53 4.00 9.20
CA SER A 81 18.31 3.17 8.26
C SER A 81 19.23 4.01 7.39
N ILE A 82 18.75 5.16 6.89
CA ILE A 82 19.54 6.09 6.07
C ILE A 82 20.64 6.73 6.91
N GLU A 83 20.31 7.26 8.09
CA GLU A 83 21.27 7.87 9.02
C GLU A 83 22.39 6.90 9.37
N LYS A 84 22.05 5.64 9.68
CA LYS A 84 23.06 4.60 9.97
C LYS A 84 23.97 4.36 8.77
N SER A 85 23.41 4.24 7.55
CA SER A 85 24.23 4.04 6.36
C SER A 85 25.15 5.22 6.05
N CYS A 86 24.72 6.46 6.30
CA CYS A 86 25.56 7.64 6.13
C CYS A 86 26.69 7.68 7.16
N LEU A 87 26.43 7.34 8.42
CA LEU A 87 27.46 7.25 9.46
C LEU A 87 28.49 6.14 9.18
N GLU A 88 28.05 5.00 8.64
CA GLU A 88 28.95 3.93 8.20
C GLU A 88 29.86 4.39 7.04
N ASP A 89 29.34 5.17 6.07
CA ASP A 89 30.14 5.70 4.97
C ASP A 89 31.14 6.80 5.41
N GLU A 90 30.74 7.69 6.32
CA GLU A 90 31.60 8.73 6.88
C GLU A 90 32.73 8.13 7.76
N SER A 91 32.42 7.09 8.53
CA SER A 91 33.43 6.38 9.32
C SER A 91 34.42 5.58 8.45
N LEU A 92 33.96 4.98 7.34
CA LEU A 92 34.86 4.30 6.39
C LEU A 92 35.76 5.28 5.62
N SER A 93 35.25 6.46 5.25
CA SER A 93 36.04 7.48 4.56
C SER A 93 37.04 8.21 5.46
N SER A 94 36.76 8.34 6.76
CA SER A 94 37.69 8.90 7.75
C SER A 94 38.78 7.93 8.19
N VAL A 95 38.52 6.61 8.20
CA VAL A 95 39.53 5.57 8.47
C VAL A 95 40.54 5.44 7.33
N ASN A 96 40.14 5.63 6.07
CA ASN A 96 41.03 5.61 4.90
C ASN A 96 41.90 6.87 4.71
N ARG A 97 41.87 7.82 5.65
CA ARG A 97 42.68 9.06 5.62
C ARG A 97 43.91 9.04 6.54
N LYS A 98 44.33 7.87 7.03
CA LYS A 98 45.58 7.71 7.79
C LYS A 98 46.63 6.94 7.00
#